data_AF-A0A4R2JBG6-F1
#
_entry.id   AF-A0A4R2JBG6-F1
#
_cell.length_a   1.000
_cell.length_b   1.000
_cell.length_c   1.000
_cell.angle_alpha   90.00
_cell.angle_beta   90.00
_cell.angle_gamma   90.00
#
_symmetry.space_group_name_H-M   'P 1'
#
loop_
_entity.id
_entity.type
_entity.pdbx_description
1 polymer ?
#
loop_
_entity_poly.entity_id
_entity_poly.type
_entity_poly.pdbx_seq_one_letter_code
_entity_poly.pdbx_strand_id
1 'polypeptide(L)'
;MSKWRARFVTNRLEGLSDEPRPGAARTITDEQVEAVIVTTLEEDPTGGDPHWSTRSMASTSAATGIRNSSGSSRPSTRTPPPTWTCT
;
A
#
# COMPACT_ATOMS: atom_id res chain seq x y z
N MET A 1 -4.86 4.08 23.52
CA MET A 1 -5.11 5.54 23.67
C MET A 1 -4.05 6.29 24.50
N SER A 2 -2.84 5.76 24.74
CA SER A 2 -1.84 6.37 25.65
C SER A 2 -0.66 7.07 24.97
N LYS A 3 -0.35 6.74 23.70
CA LYS A 3 0.87 7.18 23.00
C LYS A 3 1.02 8.70 22.91
N TRP A 4 -0.07 9.42 22.68
CA TRP A 4 -0.06 10.87 22.51
C TRP A 4 0.10 11.60 23.84
N ARG A 5 -0.52 11.07 24.90
CA ARG A 5 -0.36 11.58 26.27
C ARG A 5 1.08 11.41 26.75
N ALA A 6 1.70 10.27 26.48
CA ALA A 6 3.11 10.04 26.80
C ALA A 6 4.04 11.02 26.06
N ARG A 7 3.83 11.24 24.75
CA ARG A 7 4.62 12.21 23.97
C ARG A 7 4.45 13.65 24.49
N PHE A 8 3.24 14.03 24.88
CA PHE A 8 2.96 15.36 25.44
C PHE A 8 3.62 15.60 26.80
N VAL A 9 3.66 14.60 27.68
CA VAL A 9 4.31 14.76 29.00
C VAL A 9 5.80 15.03 28.86
N THR A 10 6.47 14.34 27.93
CA THR A 10 7.92 14.48 27.72
C THR A 10 8.29 15.71 26.88
N ASN A 11 7.58 15.92 25.76
CA ASN A 11 7.99 16.88 24.72
C ASN A 11 6.99 18.03 24.54
N ARG A 12 5.92 18.10 25.35
CA ARG A 12 4.89 19.14 25.28
C ARG A 12 4.34 19.31 23.86
N LEU A 13 4.32 20.53 23.34
CA LEU A 13 3.78 20.85 22.01
C LEU A 13 4.68 20.31 20.88
N GLU A 14 6.00 20.30 21.04
CA GLU A 14 6.96 19.70 20.09
C GLU A 14 6.71 18.20 19.90
N GLY A 15 6.30 17.49 20.96
CA GLY A 15 5.96 16.06 20.92
C GLY A 15 4.72 15.71 20.12
N LEU A 16 3.93 16.73 19.78
CA LEU A 16 2.70 16.63 19.01
C LEU A 16 2.88 17.11 17.56
N SER A 17 4.05 17.69 17.24
CA SER A 17 4.38 18.09 15.88
C SER A 17 4.44 16.85 14.99
N ASP A 18 3.72 16.89 13.88
CA ASP A 18 3.83 15.88 12.83
C ASP A 18 5.04 16.28 11.99
N GLU A 19 6.18 15.66 12.26
CA GLU A 19 7.32 15.78 11.34
C GLU A 19 6.83 15.41 9.94
N PRO A 20 7.28 16.11 8.88
CA PRO A 20 6.89 15.77 7.52
C PRO A 20 7.26 14.32 7.28
N ARG A 21 6.24 13.45 7.35
CA ARG A 21 6.43 12.01 7.23
C ARG A 21 7.09 11.82 5.88
N PRO A 22 8.34 11.30 5.83
CA PRO A 22 8.95 11.00 4.55
C PRO A 22 7.98 10.08 3.83
N GLY A 23 7.34 10.61 2.79
CA GLY A 23 6.35 9.88 2.02
C GLY A 23 7.04 8.62 1.50
N ALA A 24 6.31 7.51 1.42
CA ALA A 24 6.83 6.34 0.73
C ALA A 24 7.31 6.80 -0.65
N ALA A 25 8.54 6.42 -1.02
CA ALA A 25 9.08 6.74 -2.33
C ALA A 25 8.05 6.30 -3.39
N ARG A 26 7.74 7.20 -4.33
CA ARG A 26 6.80 6.91 -5.42
C ARG A 26 7.23 5.61 -6.08
N THR A 27 6.41 4.58 -5.91
CA THR A 27 6.68 3.22 -6.40
C THR A 27 6.12 3.03 -7.81
N ILE A 28 5.26 3.95 -8.26
CA ILE A 28 4.64 3.95 -9.58
C ILE A 28 5.45 4.88 -10.47
N THR A 29 5.88 4.38 -11.62
CA THR A 29 6.63 5.17 -12.60
C THR A 29 5.67 5.97 -13.48
N ASP A 30 6.15 7.07 -14.08
CA ASP A 30 5.28 7.92 -14.91
C ASP A 30 4.77 7.17 -16.15
N GLU A 31 5.53 6.21 -16.68
CA GLU A 31 5.09 5.36 -17.80
C GLU A 31 3.92 4.45 -17.42
N GLN A 32 3.90 3.98 -16.16
CA GLN A 32 2.78 3.19 -15.64
C GLN A 32 1.53 4.05 -15.46
N VAL A 33 1.70 5.34 -15.12
CA VAL A 33 0.59 6.29 -15.04
C VAL A 33 0.04 6.59 -16.42
N GLU A 34 0.91 6.88 -17.40
CA GLU A 34 0.51 7.14 -18.78
C GLU A 34 -0.25 5.95 -19.38
N ALA A 35 0.25 4.73 -19.19
CA ALA A 35 -0.41 3.53 -19.68
C ALA A 35 -1.82 3.36 -19.09
N VAL A 36 -2.02 3.62 -17.80
CA VAL A 36 -3.34 3.58 -17.16
C VAL A 36 -4.27 4.67 -17.72
N ILE A 37 -3.74 5.86 -18.01
CA ILE A 37 -4.52 6.96 -18.59
C ILE A 37 -4.99 6.61 -19.99
N VAL A 38 -4.09 6.13 -20.86
CA VAL A 38 -4.43 5.70 -22.22
C VAL A 38 -5.48 4.59 -22.19
N THR A 39 -5.27 3.54 -21.40
CA THR A 39 -6.23 2.43 -21.27
C THR A 39 -7.61 2.90 -20.81
N THR A 40 -7.67 3.83 -19.86
CA THR A 40 -8.97 4.30 -19.32
C THR A 40 -9.70 5.29 -20.22
N LEU A 41 -8.99 5.96 -21.14
CA LEU A 41 -9.58 6.87 -22.12
C LEU A 41 -9.98 6.17 -23.42
N GLU A 42 -9.25 5.13 -23.82
CA GLU A 42 -9.46 4.45 -25.11
C GLU A 42 -10.29 3.17 -24.99
N GLU A 43 -10.33 2.54 -23.82
CA GLU A 43 -11.04 1.29 -23.59
C GLU A 43 -12.23 1.45 -22.62
N ASP A 44 -13.25 0.62 -22.82
CA ASP A 44 -14.36 0.46 -21.88
C ASP A 44 -14.01 -0.58 -20.80
N PRO A 45 -14.52 -0.41 -19.56
CA PRO A 45 -14.25 -1.36 -18.50
C PRO A 45 -14.81 -2.75 -18.84
N THR A 46 -13.99 -3.77 -18.64
CA THR A 46 -14.26 -5.17 -19.05
C THR A 46 -15.45 -5.83 -18.34
N GLY A 47 -16.12 -5.11 -17.44
CA GLY A 47 -17.27 -5.58 -16.64
C GLY A 47 -18.63 -5.09 -17.11
N GLY A 48 -18.71 -4.30 -18.19
CA GLY A 48 -19.98 -3.75 -18.69
C GLY A 48 -20.57 -2.62 -17.83
N ASP A 49 -19.80 -2.11 -16.87
CA ASP A 49 -20.16 -0.92 -16.10
C ASP A 49 -20.05 0.32 -17.00
N PRO A 50 -20.94 1.32 -16.86
CA PRO A 50 -20.87 2.56 -17.64
C PRO A 50 -19.74 3.50 -17.19
N HIS A 51 -18.98 3.14 -16.16
CA HIS A 51 -17.84 3.91 -15.69
C HIS A 51 -16.74 3.01 -15.12
N TRP A 52 -15.50 3.51 -15.12
CA TRP A 52 -14.37 2.84 -14.49
C TRP A 52 -14.53 2.80 -12.97
N SER A 53 -14.56 1.61 -12.39
CA SER A 53 -14.37 1.41 -10.95
C SER A 53 -12.89 1.18 -10.64
N THR A 54 -12.44 1.52 -9.42
CA THR A 54 -11.06 1.25 -8.98
C THR A 54 -10.69 -0.23 -9.12
N ARG A 55 -11.63 -1.15 -8.89
CA ARG A 55 -11.39 -2.59 -9.00
C ARG A 55 -11.29 -3.05 -10.46
N SER A 56 -12.13 -2.50 -11.34
CA SER A 56 -12.07 -2.79 -12.78
C SER A 56 -10.76 -2.29 -13.36
N MET A 57 -10.36 -1.06 -13.02
CA MET A 57 -9.08 -0.47 -13.42
C MET A 57 -7.87 -1.27 -12.90
N ALA A 58 -7.90 -1.72 -11.63
CA ALA A 58 -6.86 -2.58 -11.07
C ALA A 58 -6.78 -3.95 -11.77
N SER A 59 -7.92 -4.51 -12.18
CA SER A 59 -7.96 -5.80 -12.88
C SER A 59 -7.40 -5.69 -14.30
N THR A 60 -7.76 -4.64 -15.03
CA THR A 60 -7.24 -4.36 -16.38
C THR A 60 -5.75 -4.05 -16.35
N SER A 61 -5.31 -3.15 -15.47
CA SER A 61 -3.88 -2.82 -15.32
C SER A 61 -3.04 -4.02 -14.88
N ALA A 62 -3.57 -4.88 -14.00
CA ALA A 62 -2.91 -6.14 -13.63
C ALA A 62 -2.83 -7.14 -14.80
N ALA A 63 -3.85 -7.21 -15.66
CA ALA A 63 -3.84 -8.06 -16.86
C ALA A 63 -2.82 -7.57 -17.91
N THR A 64 -2.64 -6.25 -18.03
CA THR A 64 -1.63 -5.60 -18.89
C THR A 64 -0.22 -5.61 -18.27
N GLY A 65 -0.06 -6.17 -17.07
CA GLY A 65 1.24 -6.32 -16.39
C GLY A 65 1.71 -5.10 -15.60
N ILE A 66 0.88 -4.05 -15.48
CA ILE A 66 1.11 -2.87 -14.67
C ILE A 66 0.81 -3.24 -13.20
N ARG A 67 1.76 -3.86 -12.51
CA ARG A 67 1.65 -4.22 -11.08
C ARG A 67 2.67 -3.46 -10.25
N ASN A 68 2.25 -2.91 -9.11
CA ASN A 68 3.17 -2.34 -8.15
C ASN A 68 3.96 -3.46 -7.44
N SER A 69 5.20 -3.69 -7.85
CA SER A 69 6.15 -4.52 -7.10
C SER A 69 6.63 -3.73 -5.88
N SER A 70 5.74 -3.56 -4.90
CA SER A 70 6.16 -3.12 -3.57
C SER A 70 7.03 -4.23 -2.98
N GLY A 71 8.35 -4.03 -3.04
CA GLY A 71 9.39 -4.92 -2.52
C GLY A 71 9.33 -5.04 -1.00
N SER A 72 8.27 -5.64 -0.48
CA SER A 72 8.19 -6.09 0.90
C SER A 72 8.79 -7.49 0.98
N SER A 73 10.12 -7.58 0.87
CA SER A 73 10.84 -8.80 1.21
C SER A 73 10.71 -9.03 2.71
N ARG A 74 9.61 -9.66 3.12
CA ARG A 74 9.39 -10.08 4.51
C ARG A 74 10.14 -11.41 4.69
N PRO A 75 11.26 -11.47 5.43
CA PRO A 75 11.94 -12.74 5.65
C PRO A 75 11.01 -13.67 6.42
N SER A 76 10.66 -14.80 5.82
CA SER A 76 9.86 -15.85 6.43
C SER A 76 10.70 -16.61 7.45
N THR A 77 10.87 -16.07 8.66
CA THR A 77 11.29 -16.87 9.82
C THR A 77 10.12 -17.72 10.26
N ARG A 78 10.05 -18.93 9.69
CA ARG A 78 9.13 -19.97 10.14
C ARG A 78 9.66 -20.54 11.46
N THR A 79 9.33 -19.91 12.58
CA THR A 79 9.66 -20.44 13.92
C THR A 79 8.86 -21.72 14.15
N PRO A 80 9.50 -22.87 14.46
CA PRO A 80 8.78 -24.10 14.77
C PRO A 80 8.02 -23.96 16.10
N PRO A 81 6.84 -24.61 16.24
CA PRO A 81 6.06 -24.53 17.46
C PRO A 81 6.78 -25.22 18.63
N PRO A 82 6.62 -24.76 19.88
CA PRO A 82 7.17 -25.44 21.05
C PRO A 82 6.46 -26.79 21.25
N THR A 83 7.24 -27.85 21.40
CA THR A 83 6.74 -29.17 21.80
C THR A 83 6.48 -29.16 23.31
N TRP A 84 5.21 -29.01 23.70
CA TRP A 84 4.80 -29.21 25.09
C TRP A 84 4.76 -30.71 25.38
N THR A 85 5.73 -31.21 26.13
CA THR A 85 5.65 -32.53 26.77
C THR A 85 4.94 -32.38 28.11
N CYS A 86 3.73 -32.93 28.22
CA CYS A 86 3.03 -33.06 29.50
C CYS A 86 3.73 -34.12 30.36
N THR A 87 4.09 -33.75 31.59
CA THR A 87 4.45 -34.66 32.69
C THR A 87 3.26 -34.76 33.64
#